data_AF-A0A956L2P8-F1
#
_entry.id   AF-A0A956L2P8-F1
#
_cell.length_a   1.000
_cell.length_b   1.000
_cell.length_c   1.000
_cell.angle_alpha   90.00
_cell.angle_beta   90.00
_cell.angle_gamma   90.00
#
_symmetry.space_group_name_H-M   'P 1'
#
loop_
_entity.id
_entity.type
_entity.pdbx_description
1 polymer ?
#
loop_
_entity_poly.entity_id
_entity_poly.type
_entity_poly.pdbx_seq_one_letter_code
_entity_poly.pdbx_strand_id
1 'polypeptide(L)'
;MRESGPHPGAAHEPVWPWLVRGHVRGLMGIAMQPPPGYPPVPPPFGPAPHGAPLDDAPARTRQWALGSLGAGGTVIVVTTALIALDDWSAIALVPVAMLAQVILGLLAFGTGRAGVARRRRLAAPVPLEETVQLRRWSIIGLVTAIFGMVGGLVAIGLVVLVIAAFGAAGGAWGRPLRVGRKTVAARLDRGGHRWADGPAPEVDDLDPDTRRALGLLWLHDAKKEQASVPAFAQLTWQLAVVGAPSELLERCQHSAQQEIDHARRCFSVVEAYLGQEQTVGPIDEVPARLSLRGGRRRCITRVALETLEDGCLIEDLNADFAERAHALATDPAARSLTACIAREEREHAELAWDIVAWCVAQDPRVARAVRRRLDRLPRRVLAPYPGGTI
;
A
#
# COMPACT_ATOMS: atom_id res chain seq x y z
N MET A 1 24.04 -24.57 -53.58
CA MET A 1 25.34 -23.98 -53.98
C MET A 1 25.53 -22.75 -53.11
N ARG A 2 26.35 -22.87 -52.06
CA ARG A 2 27.79 -22.53 -51.98
C ARG A 2 27.97 -21.00 -51.92
N GLU A 3 28.21 -20.47 -50.72
CA GLU A 3 29.54 -20.28 -50.09
C GLU A 3 30.34 -19.18 -50.78
N SER A 4 30.67 -18.12 -50.04
CA SER A 4 32.05 -17.69 -49.74
C SER A 4 32.10 -16.26 -49.20
N GLY A 5 32.77 -16.05 -48.05
CA GLY A 5 33.38 -14.74 -47.69
C GLY A 5 34.57 -14.41 -48.61
N PRO A 6 35.59 -13.59 -48.24
CA PRO A 6 35.93 -13.07 -46.90
C PRO A 6 36.50 -11.60 -46.82
N HIS A 7 36.80 -11.17 -45.58
CA HIS A 7 37.87 -10.24 -45.09
C HIS A 7 37.78 -8.70 -45.32
N PRO A 8 38.57 -7.85 -44.60
CA PRO A 8 39.08 -7.92 -43.20
C PRO A 8 39.02 -6.56 -42.41
N GLY A 9 39.39 -6.57 -41.12
CA GLY A 9 39.75 -5.38 -40.32
C GLY A 9 38.77 -5.07 -39.17
N ALA A 10 39.14 -4.83 -37.92
CA ALA A 10 40.43 -4.78 -37.24
C ALA A 10 40.19 -5.23 -35.79
N ALA A 11 41.13 -6.01 -35.27
CA ALA A 11 41.18 -6.48 -33.90
C ALA A 11 41.63 -5.34 -32.97
N HIS A 12 40.94 -5.17 -31.84
CA HIS A 12 41.53 -4.59 -30.64
C HIS A 12 41.71 -5.71 -29.63
N GLU A 13 42.97 -6.16 -29.50
CA GLU A 13 43.40 -7.05 -28.45
C GLU A 13 43.45 -6.35 -27.08
N PRO A 14 43.38 -7.15 -25.99
CA PRO A 14 43.41 -6.68 -24.61
C PRO A 14 44.83 -6.34 -24.15
N VAL A 15 44.93 -5.29 -23.34
CA VAL A 15 46.19 -4.83 -22.73
C VAL A 15 46.70 -5.86 -21.71
N TRP A 16 47.66 -6.63 -22.20
CA TRP A 16 48.86 -7.22 -21.58
C TRP A 16 48.76 -8.13 -20.34
N PRO A 17 49.01 -9.44 -20.56
CA PRO A 17 49.24 -10.46 -19.55
C PRO A 17 50.72 -10.61 -19.19
N TRP A 18 50.98 -10.85 -17.91
CA TRP A 18 52.19 -11.45 -17.36
C TRP A 18 51.77 -12.06 -16.01
N LEU A 19 52.17 -13.24 -15.56
CA LEU A 19 52.90 -14.34 -16.15
C LEU A 19 52.68 -15.48 -15.15
N VAL A 20 51.97 -16.53 -15.55
CA VAL A 20 52.01 -17.81 -14.83
C VAL A 20 53.28 -18.52 -15.27
N ARG A 21 54.25 -18.67 -14.35
CA ARG A 21 55.17 -19.84 -14.16
C ARG A 21 56.48 -19.40 -13.51
N GLY A 22 56.98 -20.25 -12.60
CA GLY A 22 58.39 -20.27 -12.17
C GLY A 22 58.53 -20.38 -10.66
N HIS A 23 58.36 -21.56 -10.08
CA HIS A 23 59.48 -22.44 -9.68
C HIS A 23 60.40 -21.85 -8.61
N VAL A 24 60.23 -22.40 -7.41
CA VAL A 24 61.16 -22.46 -6.30
C VAL A 24 62.54 -22.94 -6.79
N ARG A 25 63.59 -22.15 -6.54
CA ARG A 25 64.92 -22.63 -6.12
C ARG A 25 65.89 -21.48 -5.84
N GLY A 26 66.52 -21.57 -4.67
CA GLY A 26 67.88 -21.12 -4.43
C GLY A 26 68.06 -19.67 -3.97
N LEU A 27 68.39 -19.49 -2.69
CA LEU A 27 69.72 -19.02 -2.31
C LEU A 27 69.90 -19.18 -0.78
N MET A 28 70.77 -20.13 -0.44
CA MET A 28 71.42 -20.26 0.85
C MET A 28 72.25 -19.01 1.16
N GLY A 29 72.25 -18.64 2.45
CA GLY A 29 73.45 -18.21 3.17
C GLY A 29 73.99 -16.83 2.87
N ILE A 30 73.73 -15.88 3.77
CA ILE A 30 74.74 -14.97 4.32
C ILE A 30 74.35 -14.78 5.79
N ALA A 31 75.19 -15.30 6.69
CA ALA A 31 75.16 -14.97 8.11
C ALA A 31 75.88 -13.63 8.30
N MET A 32 75.15 -12.60 8.75
CA MET A 32 75.76 -11.40 9.33
C MET A 32 75.39 -11.36 10.81
N GLN A 33 76.39 -11.51 11.68
CA GLN A 33 76.24 -11.14 13.09
C GLN A 33 76.24 -9.61 13.21
N PRO A 34 75.29 -9.00 13.95
CA PRO A 34 75.37 -7.58 14.27
C PRO A 34 76.39 -7.31 15.41
N PRO A 35 77.07 -6.15 15.40
CA PRO A 35 78.09 -5.76 16.38
C PRO A 35 77.52 -5.47 17.78
N PRO A 36 78.34 -5.54 18.86
CA PRO A 36 77.87 -5.43 20.23
C PRO A 36 77.51 -3.98 20.61
N GLY A 37 76.32 -3.77 21.19
CA GLY A 37 75.94 -2.45 21.71
C GLY A 37 74.46 -2.15 21.92
N TYR A 38 73.53 -3.08 21.67
CA TYR A 38 72.11 -2.88 22.00
C TYR A 38 71.77 -3.41 23.40
N PRO A 39 71.00 -2.67 24.23
CA PRO A 39 70.46 -3.20 25.48
C PRO A 39 69.52 -4.40 25.18
N PRO A 40 69.38 -5.36 26.12
CA PRO A 40 68.60 -6.56 25.87
C PRO A 40 67.15 -6.21 25.48
N VAL A 41 66.69 -6.81 24.39
CA VAL A 41 65.27 -6.87 24.02
C VAL A 41 64.53 -7.54 25.18
N PRO A 42 63.46 -6.96 25.74
CA PRO A 42 62.70 -7.62 26.79
C PRO A 42 62.15 -8.97 26.26
N PRO A 43 62.07 -10.02 27.11
CA PRO A 43 61.67 -11.34 26.66
C PRO A 43 60.27 -11.31 26.02
N PRO A 44 60.03 -12.11 24.97
CA PRO A 44 58.72 -12.17 24.37
C PRO A 44 57.82 -13.01 25.30
N PHE A 45 56.74 -12.40 25.76
CA PHE A 45 55.58 -13.05 26.40
C PHE A 45 55.83 -13.71 27.77
N GLY A 46 55.37 -13.04 28.83
CA GLY A 46 54.90 -13.76 30.02
C GLY A 46 53.63 -14.56 29.69
N PRO A 47 53.39 -15.72 30.33
CA PRO A 47 52.15 -16.47 30.13
C PRO A 47 50.96 -15.57 30.47
N ALA A 48 49.93 -15.59 29.61
CA ALA A 48 48.67 -14.91 29.89
C ALA A 48 48.14 -15.33 31.27
N PRO A 49 47.55 -14.41 32.04
CA PRO A 49 47.08 -14.72 33.39
C PRO A 49 46.10 -15.90 33.33
N HIS A 50 46.43 -16.98 34.05
CA HIS A 50 45.55 -18.11 34.27
C HIS A 50 44.26 -17.59 34.92
N GLY A 51 43.14 -17.64 34.19
CA GLY A 51 41.83 -17.25 34.69
C GLY A 51 40.96 -16.37 33.77
N ALA A 52 41.40 -16.03 32.55
CA ALA A 52 40.47 -15.44 31.59
C ALA A 52 39.36 -16.47 31.25
N PRO A 53 38.07 -16.15 31.41
CA PRO A 53 36.98 -17.08 31.13
C PRO A 53 37.09 -17.61 29.70
N LEU A 54 36.84 -18.91 29.52
CA LEU A 54 36.72 -19.52 28.19
C LEU A 54 35.74 -18.68 27.36
N ASP A 55 36.18 -18.26 26.17
CA ASP A 55 35.40 -17.36 25.32
C ASP A 55 34.18 -18.11 24.76
N ASP A 56 33.03 -18.03 25.43
CA ASP A 56 31.75 -18.64 25.04
C ASP A 56 31.14 -18.06 23.74
N ALA A 57 31.94 -17.35 22.94
CA ALA A 57 31.52 -16.81 21.66
C ALA A 57 30.93 -17.89 20.72
N PRO A 58 31.51 -19.10 20.55
CA PRO A 58 30.94 -20.12 19.67
C PRO A 58 29.54 -20.57 20.12
N ALA A 59 29.36 -20.78 21.42
CA ALA A 59 28.07 -21.19 22.00
C ALA A 59 27.01 -20.10 21.83
N ARG A 60 27.35 -18.83 22.12
CA ARG A 60 26.43 -17.69 21.97
C ARG A 60 26.07 -17.44 20.50
N THR A 61 27.05 -17.46 19.60
CA THR A 61 26.79 -17.29 18.16
C THR A 61 25.88 -18.39 17.61
N ARG A 62 26.07 -19.64 18.05
CA ARG A 62 25.18 -20.76 17.73
C ARG A 62 23.78 -20.56 18.30
N GLN A 63 23.65 -20.14 19.56
CA GLN A 63 22.35 -19.91 20.21
C GLN A 63 21.54 -18.84 19.48
N TRP A 64 22.16 -17.71 19.11
CA TRP A 64 21.51 -16.65 18.34
C TRP A 64 21.07 -17.12 16.95
N ALA A 65 21.90 -17.90 16.25
CA ALA A 65 21.57 -18.44 14.94
C ALA A 65 20.40 -19.45 15.00
N LEU A 66 20.37 -20.31 16.01
CA LEU A 66 19.26 -21.24 16.24
C LEU A 66 17.96 -20.50 16.62
N GLY A 67 18.06 -19.44 17.43
CA GLY A 67 16.91 -18.58 17.73
C GLY A 67 16.35 -17.90 16.49
N SER A 68 17.22 -17.41 15.59
CA SER A 68 16.83 -16.81 14.31
C SER A 68 16.11 -17.82 13.40
N LEU A 69 16.62 -19.06 13.31
CA LEU A 69 15.97 -20.14 12.56
C LEU A 69 14.60 -20.51 13.16
N GLY A 70 14.50 -20.60 14.48
CA GLY A 70 13.24 -20.88 15.18
C GLY A 70 12.19 -19.81 14.92
N ALA A 71 12.57 -18.53 15.02
CA ALA A 71 11.68 -17.42 14.69
C ALA A 71 11.18 -17.46 13.24
N GLY A 72 12.05 -17.79 12.28
CA GLY A 72 11.66 -17.99 10.88
C GLY A 72 10.72 -19.19 10.67
N GLY A 73 10.93 -20.29 11.39
CA GLY A 73 10.01 -21.42 11.40
C GLY A 73 8.61 -21.06 11.94
N THR A 74 8.55 -20.26 13.01
CA THR A 74 7.28 -19.74 13.55
C THR A 74 6.53 -18.90 12.53
N VAL A 75 7.23 -18.04 11.77
CA VAL A 75 6.61 -17.26 10.67
C VAL A 75 5.93 -18.19 9.67
N ILE A 76 6.62 -19.24 9.21
CA ILE A 76 6.07 -20.19 8.22
C ILE A 76 4.84 -20.90 8.79
N VAL A 77 4.92 -21.42 10.02
CA VAL A 77 3.83 -22.17 10.64
C VAL A 77 2.60 -21.29 10.87
N VAL A 78 2.79 -20.11 11.46
CA VAL A 78 1.70 -19.17 11.73
C VAL A 78 1.07 -18.72 10.42
N THR A 79 1.85 -18.27 9.44
CA THR A 79 1.30 -17.84 8.14
C THR A 79 0.56 -18.96 7.42
N THR A 80 1.07 -20.20 7.45
CA THR A 80 0.38 -21.35 6.85
C THR A 80 -0.94 -21.66 7.58
N ALA A 81 -0.96 -21.58 8.90
CA ALA A 81 -2.17 -21.78 9.69
C ALA A 81 -3.23 -20.70 9.45
N LEU A 82 -2.83 -19.42 9.40
CA LEU A 82 -3.72 -18.30 9.08
C LEU A 82 -4.40 -18.52 7.71
N ILE A 83 -3.62 -18.94 6.70
CA ILE A 83 -4.14 -19.21 5.35
C ILE A 83 -5.05 -20.44 5.32
N ALA A 84 -4.66 -21.52 5.99
CA ALA A 84 -5.40 -22.79 5.95
C ALA A 84 -6.71 -22.76 6.75
N LEU A 85 -6.77 -21.93 7.79
CA LEU A 85 -7.91 -21.86 8.71
C LEU A 85 -8.79 -20.61 8.50
N ASP A 86 -8.37 -19.68 7.64
CA ASP A 86 -9.01 -18.38 7.40
C ASP A 86 -9.28 -17.55 8.68
N ASP A 87 -8.51 -17.82 9.73
CA ASP A 87 -8.55 -17.09 10.99
C ASP A 87 -7.39 -16.09 11.01
N TRP A 88 -7.71 -14.80 10.94
CA TRP A 88 -6.73 -13.71 10.86
C TRP A 88 -6.40 -13.06 12.21
N SER A 89 -6.95 -13.58 13.32
CA SER A 89 -6.78 -13.01 14.67
C SER A 89 -5.32 -12.88 15.11
N ALA A 90 -4.44 -13.75 14.61
CA ALA A 90 -3.02 -13.79 14.95
C ALA A 90 -2.10 -13.12 13.92
N ILE A 91 -2.62 -12.36 12.95
CA ILE A 91 -1.80 -11.71 11.89
C ILE A 91 -0.71 -10.80 12.47
N ALA A 92 -0.94 -10.19 13.62
CA ALA A 92 0.02 -9.33 14.32
C ALA A 92 1.28 -10.09 14.82
N LEU A 93 1.22 -11.42 14.96
CA LEU A 93 2.37 -12.24 15.37
C LEU A 93 3.41 -12.40 14.26
N VAL A 94 3.02 -12.28 13.00
CA VAL A 94 3.90 -12.41 11.84
C VAL A 94 5.00 -11.33 11.82
N PRO A 95 4.70 -10.02 11.86
CA PRO A 95 5.75 -8.98 11.87
C PRO A 95 6.63 -9.05 13.13
N VAL A 96 6.08 -9.45 14.27
CA VAL A 96 6.83 -9.62 15.53
C VAL A 96 7.85 -10.76 15.40
N ALA A 97 7.46 -11.91 14.87
CA ALA A 97 8.35 -13.05 14.65
C ALA A 97 9.43 -12.74 13.59
N MET A 98 9.10 -11.98 12.54
CA MET A 98 10.07 -11.52 11.54
C MET A 98 11.10 -10.56 12.12
N LEU A 99 10.67 -9.60 12.94
CA LEU A 99 11.59 -8.69 13.62
C LEU A 99 12.53 -9.44 14.56
N ALA A 100 12.01 -10.42 15.31
CA ALA A 100 12.82 -11.30 16.15
C ALA A 100 13.84 -12.10 15.31
N GLN A 101 13.44 -12.66 14.17
CA GLN A 101 14.34 -13.37 13.25
C GLN A 101 15.51 -12.48 12.79
N VAL A 102 15.24 -11.23 12.40
CA VAL A 102 16.27 -10.27 11.95
C VAL A 102 17.23 -9.92 13.08
N ILE A 103 16.71 -9.57 14.27
CA ILE A 103 17.53 -9.19 15.42
C ILE A 103 18.44 -10.35 15.85
N LEU A 104 17.89 -11.55 15.99
CA LEU A 104 18.65 -12.73 16.40
C LEU A 104 19.73 -13.12 15.36
N GLY A 105 19.42 -12.98 14.07
CA GLY A 105 20.38 -13.23 12.99
C GLY A 105 21.54 -12.21 12.97
N LEU A 106 21.26 -10.93 13.21
CA LEU A 106 22.28 -9.89 13.33
C LEU A 106 23.15 -10.06 14.58
N LEU A 107 22.58 -10.50 15.71
CA LEU A 107 23.34 -10.84 16.92
C LEU A 107 24.28 -12.03 16.70
N ALA A 108 23.85 -13.07 15.98
CA ALA A 108 24.70 -14.19 15.58
C ALA A 108 25.86 -13.72 14.68
N PHE A 109 25.58 -12.86 13.70
CA PHE A 109 26.61 -12.30 12.83
C PHE A 109 27.63 -11.45 13.60
N GLY A 110 27.15 -10.52 14.43
CA GLY A 110 27.99 -9.61 15.22
C GLY A 110 28.88 -10.35 16.22
N THR A 111 28.31 -11.27 17.00
CA THR A 111 29.06 -12.04 18.01
C THR A 111 30.16 -12.90 17.39
N GLY A 112 29.90 -13.58 16.27
CA GLY A 112 30.94 -14.42 15.67
C GLY A 112 32.01 -13.62 14.91
N ARG A 113 31.68 -12.43 14.35
CA ARG A 113 32.71 -11.50 13.83
C ARG A 113 33.60 -10.95 14.95
N ALA A 114 33.01 -10.54 16.07
CA ALA A 114 33.76 -10.07 17.23
C ALA A 114 34.66 -11.17 17.81
N GLY A 115 34.16 -12.42 17.89
CA GLY A 115 34.93 -13.59 18.31
C GLY A 115 36.14 -13.86 17.40
N VAL A 116 35.95 -13.85 16.07
CA VAL A 116 37.06 -14.01 15.10
C VAL A 116 38.08 -12.87 15.21
N ALA A 117 37.63 -11.62 15.38
CA ALA A 117 38.51 -10.47 15.50
C ALA A 117 39.33 -10.48 16.80
N ARG A 118 38.70 -10.80 17.93
CA ARG A 118 39.36 -10.93 19.24
C ARG A 118 40.43 -12.01 19.21
N ARG A 119 40.11 -13.17 18.64
CA ARG A 119 41.04 -14.32 18.52
C ARG A 119 42.23 -14.02 17.59
N ARG A 120 42.03 -13.26 16.51
CA ARG A 120 43.12 -12.75 15.66
C ARG A 120 44.06 -11.79 16.41
N ARG A 121 43.52 -10.92 17.27
CA ARG A 121 44.30 -9.95 18.05
C ARG A 121 45.13 -10.62 19.16
N LEU A 122 44.64 -11.73 19.72
CA LEU A 122 45.31 -12.45 20.80
C LEU A 122 46.44 -13.38 20.33
N ALA A 123 46.66 -13.54 19.03
CA ALA A 123 47.69 -14.41 18.43
C ALA A 123 47.73 -15.86 18.98
N ALA A 124 46.64 -16.33 19.59
CA ALA A 124 46.55 -17.67 20.14
C ALA A 124 46.40 -18.71 19.00
N PRO A 125 47.09 -19.86 19.04
CA PRO A 125 46.81 -20.97 18.14
C PRO A 125 45.40 -21.50 18.45
N VAL A 126 44.42 -21.08 17.65
CA VAL A 126 43.05 -21.54 17.80
C VAL A 126 42.88 -22.86 17.03
N PRO A 127 42.22 -23.87 17.61
CA PRO A 127 41.80 -25.04 16.85
C PRO A 127 41.01 -24.60 15.62
N LEU A 128 41.40 -25.09 14.43
CA LEU A 128 40.78 -24.75 13.15
C LEU A 128 39.25 -24.91 13.22
N GLU A 129 38.80 -25.92 13.96
CA GLU A 129 37.39 -26.27 14.16
C GLU A 129 36.56 -25.16 14.80
N GLU A 130 37.03 -24.50 15.86
CA GLU A 130 36.25 -23.43 16.52
C GLU A 130 36.14 -22.18 15.65
N THR A 131 37.20 -21.85 14.89
CA THR A 131 37.18 -20.73 13.95
C THR A 131 36.22 -21.03 12.79
N VAL A 132 36.19 -22.27 12.32
CA VAL A 132 35.24 -22.74 11.31
C VAL A 132 33.81 -22.69 11.84
N GLN A 133 33.56 -23.12 13.08
CA GLN A 133 32.24 -23.07 13.70
C GLN A 133 31.73 -21.62 13.86
N LEU A 134 32.56 -20.69 14.36
CA LEU A 134 32.21 -19.28 14.48
C LEU A 134 31.82 -18.67 13.12
N ARG A 135 32.62 -18.91 12.08
CA ARG A 135 32.32 -18.42 10.73
C ARG A 135 31.03 -19.02 10.17
N ARG A 136 30.83 -20.33 10.35
CA ARG A 136 29.62 -21.03 9.89
C ARG A 136 28.37 -20.43 10.53
N TRP A 137 28.33 -20.31 11.85
CA TRP A 137 27.16 -19.78 12.56
C TRP A 137 26.94 -18.28 12.32
N SER A 138 28.00 -17.48 12.12
CA SER A 138 27.85 -16.09 11.68
C SER A 138 27.24 -15.96 10.29
N ILE A 139 27.66 -16.80 9.34
CA ILE A 139 27.10 -16.79 7.98
C ILE A 139 25.63 -17.21 8.02
N ILE A 140 25.31 -18.26 8.78
CA ILE A 140 23.92 -18.71 8.97
C ILE A 140 23.07 -17.56 9.54
N GLY A 141 23.53 -16.88 10.60
CA GLY A 141 22.83 -15.74 11.19
C GLY A 141 22.62 -14.57 10.22
N LEU A 142 23.61 -14.25 9.38
CA LEU A 142 23.48 -13.21 8.36
C LEU A 142 22.44 -13.61 7.30
N VAL A 143 22.50 -14.84 6.81
CA VAL A 143 21.56 -15.36 5.82
C VAL A 143 20.14 -15.34 6.37
N THR A 144 19.91 -15.82 7.60
CA THR A 144 18.58 -15.81 8.21
C THR A 144 18.05 -14.41 8.48
N ALA A 145 18.92 -13.44 8.80
CA ALA A 145 18.54 -12.04 8.92
C ALA A 145 18.11 -11.43 7.57
N ILE A 146 18.84 -11.73 6.49
CA ILE A 146 18.48 -11.29 5.12
C ILE A 146 17.12 -11.88 4.72
N PHE A 147 16.89 -13.17 4.94
CA PHE A 147 15.59 -13.79 4.68
C PHE A 147 14.45 -13.17 5.50
N GLY A 148 14.68 -12.86 6.77
CA GLY A 148 13.71 -12.14 7.61
C GLY A 148 13.38 -10.75 7.06
N MET A 149 14.39 -10.01 6.58
CA MET A 149 14.21 -8.68 6.00
C MET A 149 13.46 -8.71 4.66
N VAL A 150 13.86 -9.60 3.75
CA VAL A 150 13.19 -9.76 2.44
C VAL A 150 11.75 -10.22 2.63
N GLY A 151 11.53 -11.21 3.50
CA GLY A 151 10.18 -11.64 3.86
C GLY A 151 9.35 -10.49 4.43
N GLY A 152 9.92 -9.68 5.32
CA GLY A 152 9.22 -8.53 5.92
C GLY A 152 8.81 -7.50 4.88
N LEU A 153 9.67 -7.19 3.91
CA LEU A 153 9.35 -6.28 2.81
C LEU A 153 8.24 -6.84 1.91
N VAL A 154 8.25 -8.14 1.62
CA VAL A 154 7.17 -8.80 0.86
C VAL A 154 5.86 -8.78 1.63
N ALA A 155 5.88 -9.06 2.94
CA ALA A 155 4.70 -9.02 3.80
C ALA A 155 4.11 -7.61 3.90
N ILE A 156 4.94 -6.58 4.08
CA ILE A 156 4.50 -5.17 4.03
C ILE A 156 3.91 -4.84 2.66
N GLY A 157 4.56 -5.27 1.57
CA GLY A 157 4.04 -5.09 0.21
C GLY A 157 2.67 -5.75 0.01
N LEU A 158 2.47 -6.96 0.53
CA LEU A 158 1.19 -7.67 0.49
C LEU A 158 0.14 -6.98 1.36
N VAL A 159 0.47 -6.51 2.57
CA VAL A 159 -0.45 -5.76 3.42
C VAL A 159 -0.85 -4.43 2.76
N VAL A 160 0.10 -3.70 2.18
CA VAL A 160 -0.20 -2.48 1.41
C VAL A 160 -1.07 -2.80 0.19
N LEU A 161 -0.82 -3.92 -0.49
CA LEU A 161 -1.64 -4.38 -1.60
C LEU A 161 -3.06 -4.75 -1.15
N VAL A 162 -3.22 -5.43 -0.02
CA VAL A 162 -4.51 -5.78 0.58
C VAL A 162 -5.25 -4.51 1.03
N ILE A 163 -4.59 -3.58 1.73
CA ILE A 163 -5.17 -2.29 2.12
C ILE A 163 -5.58 -1.48 0.88
N ALA A 164 -4.75 -1.47 -0.16
CA ALA A 164 -5.08 -0.81 -1.43
C ALA A 164 -6.24 -1.53 -2.15
N ALA A 165 -6.30 -2.86 -2.09
CA ALA A 165 -7.38 -3.66 -2.67
C ALA A 165 -8.69 -3.45 -1.90
N PHE A 166 -8.70 -3.37 -0.58
CA PHE A 166 -9.88 -3.05 0.23
C PHE A 166 -10.30 -1.58 0.08
N GLY A 167 -9.34 -0.66 0.02
CA GLY A 167 -9.57 0.74 -0.31
C GLY A 167 -10.12 0.96 -1.73
N ALA A 168 -9.77 0.06 -2.66
CA ALA A 168 -10.33 0.02 -4.02
C ALA A 168 -11.62 -0.82 -4.13
N ALA A 169 -11.86 -1.77 -3.22
CA ALA A 169 -13.05 -2.61 -3.18
C ALA A 169 -14.29 -1.85 -2.68
N GLY A 170 -14.07 -0.78 -1.92
CA GLY A 170 -15.07 0.27 -1.79
C GLY A 170 -15.09 1.13 -3.05
N GLY A 171 -15.67 0.61 -4.14
CA GLY A 171 -15.87 1.31 -5.42
C GLY A 171 -16.25 2.77 -5.19
N ALA A 172 -15.79 3.73 -6.00
CA ALA A 172 -16.17 5.13 -5.81
C ALA A 172 -17.71 5.23 -5.88
N TRP A 173 -18.37 5.57 -4.78
CA TRP A 173 -19.82 5.81 -4.73
C TRP A 173 -20.00 7.34 -4.63
N GLY A 174 -21.02 7.87 -5.30
CA GLY A 174 -21.34 9.29 -5.42
C GLY A 174 -20.30 10.17 -6.14
N ARG A 175 -20.74 11.35 -6.58
CA ARG A 175 -19.90 12.43 -7.11
C ARG A 175 -18.93 12.95 -6.03
N PRO A 176 -17.62 12.71 -6.11
CA PRO A 176 -16.69 13.18 -5.09
C PRO A 176 -16.58 14.72 -5.06
N LEU A 177 -16.59 15.29 -3.85
CA LEU A 177 -16.19 16.69 -3.67
C LEU A 177 -14.71 16.87 -4.00
N ARG A 178 -14.41 17.74 -4.98
CA ARG A 178 -13.03 18.05 -5.39
C ARG A 178 -12.57 19.43 -4.94
N VAL A 179 -11.44 19.47 -4.25
CA VAL A 179 -10.68 20.69 -3.94
C VAL A 179 -9.33 20.61 -4.65
N GLY A 180 -9.25 21.28 -5.81
CA GLY A 180 -8.09 21.19 -6.69
C GLY A 180 -7.98 19.80 -7.33
N ARG A 181 -6.90 19.08 -7.02
CA ARG A 181 -6.69 17.69 -7.50
C ARG A 181 -7.05 16.64 -6.44
N LYS A 182 -7.51 17.06 -5.26
CA LYS A 182 -7.81 16.16 -4.14
C LYS A 182 -9.32 15.94 -4.05
N THR A 183 -9.70 14.69 -3.81
CA THR A 183 -11.04 14.35 -3.31
C THR A 183 -11.07 14.59 -1.81
N VAL A 184 -12.13 15.21 -1.34
CA VAL A 184 -12.34 15.58 0.06
C VAL A 184 -13.64 14.95 0.53
N ALA A 185 -13.66 14.46 1.77
CA ALA A 185 -14.86 13.96 2.44
C ALA A 185 -14.86 14.49 3.87
N ALA A 186 -16.06 14.65 4.45
CA ALA A 186 -16.17 15.05 5.84
C ALA A 186 -15.53 14.01 6.77
N ARG A 187 -14.93 14.50 7.86
CA ARG A 187 -14.51 13.64 8.97
C ARG A 187 -15.73 13.21 9.75
N LEU A 188 -15.69 12.01 10.33
CA LEU A 188 -16.71 11.62 11.29
C LEU A 188 -16.50 12.40 12.58
N ASP A 189 -17.60 12.84 13.18
CA ASP A 189 -17.64 13.54 14.44
C ASP A 189 -18.58 12.80 15.41
N ARG A 190 -18.29 12.89 16.71
CA ARG A 190 -19.11 12.34 17.78
C ARG A 190 -19.95 13.40 18.49
N GLY A 191 -19.74 14.68 18.19
CA GLY A 191 -20.50 15.80 18.77
C GLY A 191 -21.23 16.67 17.74
N GLY A 192 -21.34 16.20 16.50
CA GLY A 192 -22.02 16.91 15.42
C GLY A 192 -23.54 16.78 15.50
N HIS A 193 -24.22 17.30 14.48
CA HIS A 193 -25.67 17.11 14.33
C HIS A 193 -25.96 15.75 13.72
N ARG A 194 -26.95 15.05 14.28
CA ARG A 194 -27.44 13.77 13.76
C ARG A 194 -27.87 13.89 12.30
N TRP A 195 -27.35 13.00 11.46
CA TRP A 195 -27.77 12.87 10.06
C TRP A 195 -28.79 11.78 9.84
N ALA A 196 -28.83 10.73 10.67
CA ALA A 196 -29.75 9.63 10.48
C ALA A 196 -31.22 10.09 10.53
N ASP A 197 -31.89 9.93 9.39
CA ASP A 197 -33.32 10.14 9.22
C ASP A 197 -33.83 9.18 8.12
N GLY A 198 -34.61 8.18 8.51
CA GLY A 198 -35.14 7.17 7.59
C GLY A 198 -35.36 5.78 8.21
N PRO A 199 -35.88 4.83 7.41
CA PRO A 199 -36.02 3.43 7.82
C PRO A 199 -34.66 2.80 8.18
N ALA A 200 -34.67 1.89 9.14
CA ALA A 200 -33.49 1.19 9.63
C ALA A 200 -33.67 -0.32 9.49
N PRO A 201 -32.61 -1.09 9.21
CA PRO A 201 -32.68 -2.53 9.07
C PRO A 201 -32.91 -3.23 10.41
N GLU A 202 -33.45 -4.44 10.35
CA GLU A 202 -33.49 -5.35 11.49
C GLU A 202 -32.12 -6.03 11.67
N VAL A 203 -31.60 -6.04 12.90
CA VAL A 203 -30.21 -6.43 13.19
C VAL A 203 -30.08 -7.53 14.24
N ASP A 204 -31.20 -7.98 14.81
CA ASP A 204 -31.21 -8.91 15.95
C ASP A 204 -30.72 -10.31 15.59
N ASP A 205 -30.92 -10.73 14.33
CA ASP A 205 -30.52 -12.05 13.83
C ASP A 205 -29.06 -12.09 13.32
N LEU A 206 -28.33 -10.98 13.38
CA LEU A 206 -26.95 -10.88 12.88
C LEU A 206 -25.94 -11.05 14.02
N ASP A 207 -24.90 -11.85 13.78
CA ASP A 207 -23.78 -11.92 14.69
C ASP A 207 -23.03 -10.57 14.75
N PRO A 208 -22.32 -10.28 15.86
CA PRO A 208 -21.67 -8.99 16.06
C PRO A 208 -20.64 -8.61 14.99
N ASP A 209 -19.92 -9.59 14.42
CA ASP A 209 -18.86 -9.32 13.43
C ASP A 209 -19.46 -8.99 12.07
N THR A 210 -20.48 -9.74 11.63
CA THR A 210 -21.25 -9.43 10.42
C THR A 210 -21.92 -8.07 10.52
N ARG A 211 -22.58 -7.80 11.66
CA ARG A 211 -23.23 -6.51 11.94
C ARG A 211 -22.24 -5.35 11.86
N ARG A 212 -21.04 -5.50 12.43
CA ARG A 212 -19.97 -4.50 12.34
C ARG A 212 -19.47 -4.31 10.91
N ALA A 213 -19.24 -5.40 10.16
CA ALA A 213 -18.77 -5.34 8.78
C ALA A 213 -19.75 -4.60 7.87
N LEU A 214 -21.06 -4.92 7.98
CA LEU A 214 -22.13 -4.22 7.25
C LEU A 214 -22.21 -2.75 7.64
N GLY A 215 -22.14 -2.43 8.94
CA GLY A 215 -22.16 -1.05 9.40
C GLY A 215 -20.98 -0.22 8.88
N LEU A 216 -19.79 -0.82 8.77
CA LEU A 216 -18.62 -0.15 8.18
C LEU A 216 -18.75 0.05 6.66
N LEU A 217 -19.37 -0.90 5.94
CA LEU A 217 -19.66 -0.77 4.52
C LEU A 217 -20.65 0.38 4.27
N TRP A 218 -21.78 0.39 4.98
CA TRP A 218 -22.76 1.47 4.88
C TRP A 218 -22.22 2.82 5.33
N LEU A 219 -21.28 2.85 6.28
CA LEU A 219 -20.65 4.10 6.74
C LEU A 219 -19.72 4.68 5.66
N HIS A 220 -19.08 3.81 4.88
CA HIS A 220 -18.32 4.25 3.71
C HIS A 220 -19.22 4.93 2.68
N ASP A 221 -20.39 4.36 2.42
CA ASP A 221 -21.35 4.89 1.45
C ASP A 221 -22.03 6.15 1.97
N ALA A 222 -22.48 6.18 3.23
CA ALA A 222 -23.08 7.37 3.88
C ALA A 222 -22.17 8.61 3.79
N LYS A 223 -20.86 8.43 3.99
CA LYS A 223 -19.89 9.53 3.88
C LYS A 223 -19.70 10.03 2.45
N LYS A 224 -19.94 9.17 1.46
CA LYS A 224 -19.83 9.51 0.05
C LYS A 224 -21.03 10.29 -0.43
N GLU A 225 -22.24 9.84 -0.12
CA GLU A 225 -23.47 10.59 -0.44
C GLU A 225 -23.43 11.97 0.21
N GLN A 226 -22.97 12.04 1.47
CA GLN A 226 -22.77 13.32 2.14
C GLN A 226 -21.75 14.22 1.42
N ALA A 227 -20.70 13.65 0.82
CA ALA A 227 -19.72 14.38 0.04
C ALA A 227 -20.24 14.79 -1.36
N SER A 228 -21.22 14.07 -1.91
CA SER A 228 -21.93 14.43 -3.15
C SER A 228 -22.75 15.71 -3.00
N VAL A 229 -23.34 15.95 -1.83
CA VAL A 229 -24.12 17.18 -1.53
C VAL A 229 -23.33 18.47 -1.87
N PRO A 230 -22.16 18.75 -1.26
CA PRO A 230 -21.37 19.91 -1.63
C PRO A 230 -20.76 19.81 -3.05
N ALA A 231 -20.59 18.61 -3.62
CA ALA A 231 -20.10 18.44 -4.98
C ALA A 231 -21.12 18.93 -6.02
N PHE A 232 -22.40 18.60 -5.87
CA PHE A 232 -23.49 19.13 -6.69
C PHE A 232 -23.73 20.62 -6.45
N ALA A 233 -23.61 21.10 -5.21
CA ALA A 233 -23.66 22.53 -4.92
C ALA A 233 -22.53 23.28 -5.66
N GLN A 234 -21.31 22.74 -5.64
CA GLN A 234 -20.18 23.31 -6.37
C GLN A 234 -20.41 23.30 -7.89
N LEU A 235 -20.93 22.20 -8.45
CA LEU A 235 -21.24 22.08 -9.87
C LEU A 235 -22.29 23.11 -10.30
N THR A 236 -23.37 23.26 -9.51
CA THR A 236 -24.41 24.27 -9.74
C THR A 236 -23.81 25.67 -9.86
N TRP A 237 -22.92 26.04 -8.92
CA TRP A 237 -22.22 27.32 -8.96
C TRP A 237 -21.32 27.47 -10.19
N GLN A 238 -20.59 26.43 -10.57
CA GLN A 238 -19.73 26.46 -11.75
C GLN A 238 -20.55 26.66 -13.03
N LEU A 239 -21.65 25.94 -13.18
CA LEU A 239 -22.60 26.04 -14.29
C LEU A 239 -23.20 27.45 -14.40
N ALA A 240 -23.65 28.02 -13.28
CA ALA A 240 -24.14 29.40 -13.23
C ALA A 240 -23.09 30.39 -13.74
N VAL A 241 -21.84 30.27 -13.28
CA VAL A 241 -20.75 31.16 -13.65
C VAL A 241 -20.38 31.07 -15.14
N VAL A 242 -20.54 29.90 -15.77
CA VAL A 242 -20.26 29.75 -17.22
C VAL A 242 -21.46 30.04 -18.11
N GLY A 243 -22.61 30.36 -17.52
CA GLY A 243 -23.86 30.71 -18.21
C GLY A 243 -24.59 29.50 -18.78
N ALA A 244 -24.68 28.41 -18.01
CA ALA A 244 -25.46 27.24 -18.40
C ALA A 244 -26.99 27.52 -18.34
N PRO A 245 -27.80 26.77 -19.11
CA PRO A 245 -29.26 26.83 -19.06
C PRO A 245 -29.79 26.57 -17.65
N SER A 246 -30.86 27.27 -17.27
CA SER A 246 -31.47 27.17 -15.95
C SER A 246 -31.91 25.75 -15.59
N GLU A 247 -32.31 24.95 -16.57
CA GLU A 247 -32.77 23.58 -16.38
C GLU A 247 -31.63 22.67 -15.86
N LEU A 248 -30.38 22.92 -16.27
CA LEU A 248 -29.22 22.19 -15.73
C LEU A 248 -28.91 22.59 -14.29
N LEU A 249 -29.10 23.87 -13.95
CA LEU A 249 -28.91 24.36 -12.58
C LEU A 249 -29.97 23.77 -11.65
N GLU A 250 -31.23 23.77 -12.07
CA GLU A 250 -32.35 23.21 -11.33
C GLU A 250 -32.14 21.72 -11.06
N ARG A 251 -31.80 20.93 -12.09
CA ARG A 251 -31.52 19.50 -11.94
C ARG A 251 -30.31 19.23 -11.04
N CYS A 252 -29.23 20.02 -11.11
CA CYS A 252 -28.11 19.87 -10.18
C CYS A 252 -28.50 20.17 -8.72
N GLN A 253 -29.37 21.15 -8.49
CA GLN A 253 -29.88 21.44 -7.14
C GLN A 253 -30.78 20.32 -6.63
N HIS A 254 -31.59 19.74 -7.53
CA HIS A 254 -32.41 18.57 -7.21
C HIS A 254 -31.55 17.36 -6.83
N SER A 255 -30.50 17.04 -7.60
CA SER A 255 -29.55 15.98 -7.25
C SER A 255 -28.89 16.23 -5.90
N ALA A 256 -28.51 17.47 -5.58
CA ALA A 256 -27.99 17.79 -4.24
C ALA A 256 -29.00 17.49 -3.10
N GLN A 257 -30.31 17.58 -3.36
CA GLN A 257 -31.36 17.24 -2.39
C GLN A 257 -31.54 15.73 -2.28
N GLN A 258 -31.49 14.99 -3.40
CA GLN A 258 -31.50 13.52 -3.43
C GLN A 258 -30.33 12.97 -2.58
N GLU A 259 -29.14 13.55 -2.73
CA GLU A 259 -27.96 13.16 -1.97
C GLU A 259 -28.05 13.43 -0.46
N ILE A 260 -28.84 14.43 -0.05
CA ILE A 260 -29.15 14.64 1.36
C ILE A 260 -30.03 13.49 1.88
N ASP A 261 -31.05 13.07 1.12
CA ASP A 261 -31.90 11.92 1.49
C ASP A 261 -31.08 10.62 1.54
N HIS A 262 -30.27 10.36 0.51
CA HIS A 262 -29.36 9.22 0.44
C HIS A 262 -28.47 9.16 1.67
N ALA A 263 -27.75 10.24 1.98
CA ALA A 263 -26.87 10.32 3.14
C ALA A 263 -27.64 10.04 4.45
N ARG A 264 -28.80 10.67 4.65
CA ARG A 264 -29.61 10.50 5.87
C ARG A 264 -30.07 9.07 6.09
N ARG A 265 -30.54 8.41 5.03
CA ARG A 265 -31.00 7.02 5.09
C ARG A 265 -29.83 6.06 5.26
N CYS A 266 -28.71 6.28 4.57
CA CYS A 266 -27.48 5.53 4.78
C CYS A 266 -26.99 5.65 6.23
N PHE A 267 -26.98 6.86 6.82
CA PHE A 267 -26.64 7.02 8.24
C PHE A 267 -27.61 6.30 9.18
N SER A 268 -28.90 6.21 8.85
CA SER A 268 -29.87 5.42 9.63
C SER A 268 -29.54 3.93 9.63
N VAL A 269 -29.13 3.40 8.47
CA VAL A 269 -28.66 2.02 8.33
C VAL A 269 -27.37 1.79 9.15
N VAL A 270 -26.44 2.74 9.11
CA VAL A 270 -25.20 2.69 9.89
C VAL A 270 -25.48 2.66 11.39
N GLU A 271 -26.35 3.52 11.88
CA GLU A 271 -26.69 3.57 13.30
C GLU A 271 -27.30 2.26 13.79
N ALA A 272 -28.18 1.64 12.99
CA ALA A 272 -28.74 0.33 13.31
C ALA A 272 -27.66 -0.74 13.38
N TYR A 273 -26.77 -0.83 12.39
CA TYR A 273 -25.71 -1.82 12.42
C TYR A 273 -24.66 -1.55 13.49
N LEU A 274 -24.19 -0.33 13.69
CA LEU A 274 -23.11 -0.05 14.65
C LEU A 274 -23.61 0.18 16.08
N GLY A 275 -24.92 0.37 16.28
CA GLY A 275 -25.52 0.64 17.59
C GLY A 275 -25.08 1.99 18.18
N GLN A 276 -24.55 2.90 17.35
CA GLN A 276 -24.02 4.19 17.78
C GLN A 276 -24.33 5.24 16.74
N GLU A 277 -24.77 6.42 17.19
CA GLU A 277 -24.93 7.61 16.37
C GLU A 277 -23.63 7.94 15.63
N GLN A 278 -23.74 8.16 14.33
CA GLN A 278 -22.64 8.64 13.50
C GLN A 278 -23.02 10.00 12.93
N THR A 279 -22.13 10.98 13.13
CA THR A 279 -22.32 12.32 12.56
C THR A 279 -21.13 12.71 11.70
N VAL A 280 -21.32 13.71 10.84
CA VAL A 280 -20.24 14.29 10.06
C VAL A 280 -19.83 15.63 10.66
N GLY A 281 -18.52 15.81 10.80
CA GLY A 281 -17.89 17.06 11.18
C GLY A 281 -17.71 18.00 9.98
N PRO A 282 -17.11 19.18 10.21
CA PRO A 282 -16.83 20.13 9.15
C PRO A 282 -15.87 19.57 8.10
N ILE A 283 -16.02 20.05 6.87
CA ILE A 283 -15.02 19.87 5.80
C ILE A 283 -14.01 21.02 5.94
N ASP A 284 -12.83 20.70 6.47
CA ASP A 284 -11.77 21.68 6.77
C ASP A 284 -11.20 22.33 5.48
N GLU A 285 -11.24 21.60 4.36
CA GLU A 285 -10.78 22.08 3.08
C GLU A 285 -11.78 23.07 2.47
N VAL A 286 -11.50 24.35 2.63
CA VAL A 286 -12.19 25.41 1.89
C VAL A 286 -11.93 25.17 0.38
N PRO A 287 -12.97 25.08 -0.46
CA PRO A 287 -12.80 25.04 -1.90
C PRO A 287 -11.91 26.22 -2.29
N ALA A 288 -10.69 25.93 -2.77
CA ALA A 288 -9.80 26.97 -3.28
C ALA A 288 -10.65 27.83 -4.22
N ARG A 289 -10.76 29.14 -3.92
CA ARG A 289 -11.64 30.13 -4.57
C ARG A 289 -12.02 29.60 -5.95
N LEU A 290 -13.31 29.41 -6.25
CA LEU A 290 -13.85 29.05 -7.56
C LEU A 290 -13.32 30.02 -8.63
N SER A 291 -12.05 29.83 -8.96
CA SER A 291 -11.25 30.91 -9.48
C SER A 291 -11.40 30.78 -10.97
N LEU A 292 -12.06 31.76 -11.56
CA LEU A 292 -11.96 32.02 -12.99
C LEU A 292 -10.52 32.38 -13.42
N ARG A 293 -9.49 32.11 -12.60
CA ARG A 293 -8.08 32.15 -13.02
C ARG A 293 -7.92 31.27 -14.25
N GLY A 294 -7.85 31.92 -15.40
CA GLY A 294 -7.76 31.29 -16.71
C GLY A 294 -9.02 31.34 -17.58
N GLY A 295 -10.09 32.03 -17.15
CA GLY A 295 -11.26 32.41 -17.95
C GLY A 295 -12.33 31.33 -18.14
N ARG A 296 -13.47 31.73 -18.74
CA ARG A 296 -14.65 30.89 -19.00
C ARG A 296 -14.32 29.55 -19.65
N ARG A 297 -13.43 29.53 -20.66
CA ARG A 297 -13.01 28.31 -21.35
C ARG A 297 -12.35 27.27 -20.43
N ARG A 298 -11.49 27.71 -19.50
CA ARG A 298 -10.88 26.77 -18.53
C ARG A 298 -11.91 26.22 -17.56
N CYS A 299 -12.85 27.06 -17.11
CA CYS A 299 -13.94 26.64 -16.24
C CYS A 299 -14.80 25.57 -16.91
N ILE A 300 -15.30 25.83 -18.12
CA ILE A 300 -16.17 24.87 -18.81
C ILE A 300 -15.43 23.58 -19.23
N THR A 301 -14.14 23.68 -19.56
CA THR A 301 -13.32 22.48 -19.80
C THR A 301 -13.20 21.64 -18.53
N ARG A 302 -13.03 22.28 -17.36
CA ARG A 302 -12.95 21.59 -16.08
C ARG A 302 -14.30 20.93 -15.75
N VAL A 303 -15.40 21.67 -15.84
CA VAL A 303 -16.76 21.15 -15.64
C VAL A 303 -17.01 19.92 -16.52
N ALA A 304 -16.67 19.98 -17.81
CA ALA A 304 -16.86 18.86 -18.73
C ALA A 304 -16.03 17.61 -18.33
N LEU A 305 -14.77 17.80 -17.92
CA LEU A 305 -13.89 16.68 -17.57
C LEU A 305 -14.26 16.06 -16.22
N GLU A 306 -14.53 16.88 -15.21
CA GLU A 306 -14.97 16.41 -13.89
C GLU A 306 -16.34 15.74 -14.02
N THR A 307 -17.28 16.30 -14.79
CA THR A 307 -18.61 15.71 -14.97
C THR A 307 -18.59 14.42 -15.79
N LEU A 308 -17.68 14.30 -16.78
CA LEU A 308 -17.47 13.03 -17.47
C LEU A 308 -17.05 11.93 -16.49
N GLU A 309 -16.09 12.19 -15.61
CA GLU A 309 -15.57 11.16 -14.70
C GLU A 309 -16.52 10.90 -13.53
N ASP A 310 -16.90 11.97 -12.86
CA ASP A 310 -17.62 11.92 -11.59
C ASP A 310 -19.12 11.73 -11.77
N GLY A 311 -19.68 12.19 -12.89
CA GLY A 311 -21.12 12.06 -13.19
C GLY A 311 -21.42 10.91 -14.15
N CYS A 312 -20.88 11.01 -15.37
CA CYS A 312 -21.24 10.06 -16.43
C CYS A 312 -20.75 8.63 -16.19
N LEU A 313 -19.60 8.47 -15.52
CA LEU A 313 -19.00 7.15 -15.32
C LEU A 313 -19.22 6.62 -13.91
N ILE A 314 -19.03 7.47 -12.89
CA ILE A 314 -19.17 7.05 -11.49
C ILE A 314 -20.65 6.85 -11.14
N GLU A 315 -21.54 7.82 -11.39
CA GLU A 315 -22.96 7.65 -11.01
C GLU A 315 -23.65 6.55 -11.80
N ASP A 316 -23.32 6.39 -13.08
CA ASP A 316 -23.89 5.31 -13.91
C ASP A 316 -23.48 3.93 -13.39
N LEU A 317 -22.22 3.80 -12.96
CA LEU A 317 -21.73 2.59 -12.32
C LEU A 317 -22.35 2.37 -10.92
N ASN A 318 -22.59 3.45 -10.16
CA ASN A 318 -23.24 3.39 -8.85
C ASN A 318 -24.69 2.93 -8.97
N ALA A 319 -25.39 3.39 -9.99
CA ALA A 319 -26.74 2.93 -10.30
C ALA A 319 -26.77 1.41 -10.55
N ASP A 320 -25.82 0.88 -11.31
CA ASP A 320 -25.69 -0.58 -11.53
C ASP A 320 -25.40 -1.34 -10.23
N PHE A 321 -24.52 -0.81 -9.38
CA PHE A 321 -24.21 -1.44 -8.08
C PHE A 321 -25.42 -1.41 -7.14
N ALA A 322 -26.14 -0.29 -7.07
CA ALA A 322 -27.33 -0.13 -6.27
C ALA A 322 -28.47 -1.04 -6.77
N GLU A 323 -28.63 -1.20 -8.08
CA GLU A 323 -29.60 -2.15 -8.66
C GLU A 323 -29.27 -3.59 -8.28
N ARG A 324 -27.99 -3.97 -8.34
CA ARG A 324 -27.55 -5.30 -7.89
C ARG A 324 -27.74 -5.49 -6.39
N ALA A 325 -27.43 -4.48 -5.58
CA ALA A 325 -27.67 -4.50 -4.14
C ALA A 325 -29.17 -4.65 -3.85
N HIS A 326 -30.03 -3.93 -4.58
CA HIS A 326 -31.48 -4.05 -4.48
C HIS A 326 -31.98 -5.46 -4.79
N ALA A 327 -31.45 -6.09 -5.84
CA ALA A 327 -31.83 -7.45 -6.22
C ALA A 327 -31.45 -8.51 -5.17
N LEU A 328 -30.39 -8.25 -4.39
CA LEU A 328 -29.88 -9.16 -3.37
C LEU A 328 -30.35 -8.82 -1.95
N ALA A 329 -30.84 -7.60 -1.71
CA ALA A 329 -31.26 -7.15 -0.39
C ALA A 329 -32.53 -7.85 0.08
N THR A 330 -32.46 -8.49 1.25
CA THR A 330 -33.60 -9.14 1.91
C THR A 330 -34.26 -8.24 2.95
N ASP A 331 -33.49 -7.39 3.61
CA ASP A 331 -34.00 -6.41 4.57
C ASP A 331 -34.84 -5.33 3.85
N PRO A 332 -36.08 -5.03 4.30
CA PRO A 332 -36.94 -4.07 3.64
C PRO A 332 -36.39 -2.64 3.58
N ALA A 333 -35.67 -2.19 4.62
CA ALA A 333 -35.09 -0.84 4.66
C ALA A 333 -33.93 -0.72 3.67
N ALA A 334 -33.01 -1.68 3.68
CA ALA A 334 -31.91 -1.74 2.72
C ALA A 334 -32.40 -1.87 1.28
N ARG A 335 -33.42 -2.72 1.04
CA ARG A 335 -34.01 -2.93 -0.29
C ARG A 335 -34.71 -1.68 -0.83
N SER A 336 -35.42 -0.95 0.02
CA SER A 336 -36.06 0.32 -0.36
C SER A 336 -35.03 1.43 -0.64
N LEU A 337 -33.97 1.50 0.16
CA LEU A 337 -32.89 2.48 -0.02
C LEU A 337 -32.13 2.25 -1.32
N THR A 338 -31.66 1.03 -1.55
CA THR A 338 -30.93 0.66 -2.77
C THR A 338 -31.77 0.83 -4.04
N ALA A 339 -33.08 0.58 -4.00
CA ALA A 339 -33.99 0.89 -5.12
C ALA A 339 -34.09 2.40 -5.42
N CYS A 340 -34.06 3.22 -4.37
CA CYS A 340 -34.11 4.67 -4.49
C CYS A 340 -32.82 5.18 -5.14
N ILE A 341 -31.68 4.82 -4.55
CA ILE A 341 -30.34 5.17 -5.03
C ILE A 341 -30.18 4.71 -6.49
N ALA A 342 -30.54 3.47 -6.83
CA ALA A 342 -30.37 2.97 -8.21
C ALA A 342 -31.10 3.83 -9.26
N ARG A 343 -32.30 4.31 -8.95
CA ARG A 343 -33.07 5.18 -9.85
C ARG A 343 -32.43 6.57 -9.92
N GLU A 344 -32.16 7.16 -8.76
CA GLU A 344 -31.73 8.56 -8.66
C GLU A 344 -30.28 8.74 -9.16
N GLU A 345 -29.40 7.77 -8.94
CA GLU A 345 -28.06 7.76 -9.54
C GLU A 345 -28.09 7.62 -11.06
N ARG A 346 -29.11 6.94 -11.62
CA ARG A 346 -29.30 6.93 -13.07
C ARG A 346 -29.70 8.31 -13.59
N GLU A 347 -30.58 9.00 -12.88
CA GLU A 347 -30.96 10.39 -13.19
C GLU A 347 -29.75 11.34 -13.08
N HIS A 348 -28.86 11.12 -12.10
CA HIS A 348 -27.60 11.86 -11.95
C HIS A 348 -26.66 11.64 -13.14
N ALA A 349 -26.52 10.39 -13.60
CA ALA A 349 -25.72 10.05 -14.77
C ALA A 349 -26.27 10.68 -16.06
N GLU A 350 -27.59 10.65 -16.26
CA GLU A 350 -28.27 11.31 -17.37
C GLU A 350 -28.02 12.83 -17.36
N LEU A 351 -28.17 13.48 -16.20
CA LEU A 351 -27.84 14.90 -16.03
C LEU A 351 -26.37 15.19 -16.38
N ALA A 352 -25.46 14.31 -15.96
CA ALA A 352 -24.04 14.46 -16.27
C ALA A 352 -23.77 14.44 -17.78
N TRP A 353 -24.44 13.53 -18.52
CA TRP A 353 -24.33 13.49 -19.98
C TRP A 353 -24.85 14.78 -20.63
N ASP A 354 -25.98 15.32 -20.16
CA ASP A 354 -26.52 16.59 -20.67
C ASP A 354 -25.57 17.77 -20.41
N ILE A 355 -24.95 17.82 -19.23
CA ILE A 355 -23.95 18.83 -18.89
C ILE A 355 -22.72 18.70 -19.80
N VAL A 356 -22.21 17.48 -20.03
CA VAL A 356 -21.08 17.25 -20.94
C VAL A 356 -21.44 17.69 -22.36
N ALA A 357 -22.62 17.31 -22.85
CA ALA A 357 -23.13 17.69 -24.17
C ALA A 357 -23.21 19.21 -24.34
N TRP A 358 -23.78 19.91 -23.35
CA TRP A 358 -23.81 21.36 -23.33
C TRP A 358 -22.40 21.96 -23.33
N CYS A 359 -21.49 21.45 -22.50
CA CYS A 359 -20.12 21.96 -22.42
C CYS A 359 -19.35 21.82 -23.73
N VAL A 360 -19.47 20.67 -24.42
CA VAL A 360 -18.76 20.45 -25.69
C VAL A 360 -19.31 21.32 -26.82
N ALA A 361 -20.59 21.70 -26.77
CA ALA A 361 -21.20 22.60 -27.73
C ALA A 361 -20.68 24.04 -27.64
N GLN A 362 -20.13 24.45 -26.48
CA GLN A 362 -19.65 25.83 -26.29
C GLN A 362 -18.30 26.13 -26.95
N ASP A 363 -17.40 25.14 -27.07
CA ASP A 363 -16.06 25.32 -27.67
C ASP A 363 -15.50 23.98 -28.17
N PRO A 364 -15.11 23.84 -29.46
CA PRO A 364 -14.49 22.63 -30.00
C PRO A 364 -13.23 22.15 -29.26
N ARG A 365 -12.54 23.04 -28.52
CA ARG A 365 -11.39 22.69 -27.67
C ARG A 365 -11.81 21.85 -26.47
N VAL A 366 -13.03 22.06 -25.94
CA VAL A 366 -13.63 21.26 -24.87
C VAL A 366 -13.89 19.85 -25.38
N ALA A 367 -14.52 19.71 -26.55
CA ALA A 367 -14.73 18.41 -27.19
C ALA A 367 -13.41 17.64 -27.39
N ARG A 368 -12.34 18.31 -27.83
CA ARG A 368 -11.00 17.71 -27.93
C ARG A 368 -10.43 17.29 -26.58
N ALA A 369 -10.70 18.04 -25.51
CA ALA A 369 -10.25 17.69 -24.16
C ALA A 369 -10.98 16.45 -23.63
N VAL A 370 -12.31 16.41 -23.78
CA VAL A 370 -13.16 15.25 -23.42
C VAL A 370 -12.70 14.00 -24.17
N ARG A 371 -12.49 14.08 -25.49
CA ARG A 371 -12.00 12.94 -26.30
C ARG A 371 -10.64 12.43 -25.82
N ARG A 372 -9.67 13.32 -25.62
CA ARG A 372 -8.37 12.94 -25.05
C ARG A 372 -8.47 12.30 -23.66
N ARG A 373 -9.49 12.67 -22.88
CA ARG A 373 -9.71 12.07 -21.57
C ARG A 373 -10.27 10.66 -21.69
N LEU A 374 -11.28 10.47 -22.55
CA LEU A 374 -11.83 9.17 -22.92
C LEU A 374 -10.75 8.19 -23.39
N ASP A 375 -9.84 8.64 -24.27
CA ASP A 375 -8.74 7.81 -24.79
C ASP A 375 -7.79 7.29 -23.69
N ARG A 376 -7.76 7.95 -22.53
CA ARG A 376 -6.91 7.61 -21.37
C ARG A 376 -7.66 6.84 -20.28
N LEU A 377 -8.97 6.71 -20.40
CA LEU A 377 -9.74 5.94 -19.43
C LEU A 377 -9.52 4.44 -19.66
N PRO A 378 -9.45 3.64 -18.58
CA PRO A 378 -9.31 2.21 -18.72
C PRO A 378 -10.53 1.64 -19.45
N ARG A 379 -10.30 0.75 -20.43
CA ARG A 379 -11.39 0.08 -21.18
C ARG A 379 -12.12 -0.97 -20.35
N ARG A 380 -11.55 -1.37 -19.22
CA ARG A 380 -12.13 -2.33 -18.28
C ARG A 380 -11.84 -1.83 -16.88
N VAL A 381 -12.89 -1.73 -16.08
CA VAL A 381 -12.78 -1.56 -14.63
C VAL A 381 -13.03 -2.95 -14.04
N LEU A 382 -12.10 -3.44 -13.22
CA LEU A 382 -12.34 -4.66 -12.47
C LEU A 382 -13.31 -4.31 -11.35
N ALA A 383 -14.53 -4.84 -11.43
CA ALA A 383 -15.42 -4.84 -10.28
C ALA A 383 -14.77 -5.70 -9.17
N PRO A 384 -14.75 -5.25 -7.91
CA PRO A 384 -14.11 -5.96 -6.81
C PRO A 384 -14.81 -7.29 -6.43
N TYR A 385 -15.92 -7.63 -7.10
CA TYR A 385 -16.65 -8.86 -6.86
C TYR A 385 -16.40 -9.88 -7.99
N PRO A 386 -15.65 -10.96 -7.73
CA PRO A 386 -15.48 -12.03 -8.72
C PRO A 386 -16.79 -12.81 -8.88
N GLY A 387 -17.32 -12.84 -10.11
CA GLY A 387 -17.95 -14.05 -10.65
C GLY A 387 -19.36 -14.44 -10.20
N GLY A 388 -20.26 -13.52 -9.85
CA GLY A 388 -21.69 -13.83 -9.88
C GLY A 388 -22.21 -13.73 -11.31
N THR A 389 -22.34 -14.86 -12.00
CA THR A 389 -22.94 -15.00 -13.34
C THR A 389 -24.26 -14.24 -13.44
N ILE A 390 -24.43 -13.58 -14.61
CA ILE A 390 -25.57 -12.77 -15.03
C ILE A 390 -26.86 -13.58 -15.01
#